data_AF-A0A7C7WSH5-F1
#
_entry.id   AF-A0A7C7WSH5-F1
#
_cell.length_a   1.000
_cell.length_b   1.000
_cell.length_c   1.000
_cell.angle_alpha   90.00
_cell.angle_beta   90.00
_cell.angle_gamma   90.00
#
_symmetry.space_group_name_H-M   'P 1'
#
loop_
_entity.id
_entity.type
_entity.pdbx_description
1 polymer ?
#
loop_
_entity_poly.entity_id
_entity_poly.type
_entity_poly.pdbx_seq_one_letter_code
_entity_poly.pdbx_strand_id
1 'polypeptide(L)'
;MQVRFRRDRGPGGQNRNKVETGVIVTFTPLGIQASATERRTQAENRRVALFRLRLQLALQHRSEYTEMLPSGIWCDRLRGKQIQVNSSHQDFPALLAEALDVIAGSEWNIPLAAERLRVSNSQLIRLVKSHPPALVKLNQELEDRGFSPRR
;
A
#
# COMPACT_ATOMS: atom_id res chain seq x y z
N MET A 1 -17.41 3.18 -3.39
CA MET A 1 -16.48 4.01 -2.57
C MET A 1 -17.21 5.29 -2.18
N GLN A 2 -17.16 5.69 -0.91
CA GLN A 2 -17.78 6.92 -0.41
C GLN A 2 -16.69 7.97 -0.10
N VAL A 3 -16.92 9.24 -0.42
CA VAL A 3 -16.03 10.36 -0.05
C VAL A 3 -16.81 11.34 0.81
N ARG A 4 -16.26 11.73 1.96
CA ARG A 4 -16.81 12.74 2.87
C ARG A 4 -15.80 13.86 3.08
N PHE A 5 -16.29 15.07 3.33
CA PHE A 5 -15.46 16.24 3.62
C PHE A 5 -15.58 16.64 5.07
N ARG A 6 -14.48 17.15 5.66
CA ARG A 6 -14.39 17.48 7.08
C ARG A 6 -13.77 18.86 7.27
N ARG A 7 -14.31 19.61 8.24
CA ARG A 7 -13.69 20.81 8.80
C ARG A 7 -12.54 20.44 9.74
N ASP A 8 -11.36 21.01 9.54
CA ASP A 8 -10.29 20.93 10.52
C ASP A 8 -10.70 21.71 11.79
N ARG A 9 -10.64 21.05 12.95
CA ARG A 9 -10.82 21.68 14.27
C ARG A 9 -9.45 21.72 14.94
N GLY A 10 -8.62 22.70 14.58
CA GLY A 10 -7.34 22.96 15.24
C GLY A 10 -7.25 24.41 15.73
N PRO A 11 -6.52 24.70 16.83
CA PRO A 11 -6.28 26.06 17.29
C PRO A 11 -5.31 26.74 16.32
N GLY A 12 -5.84 27.42 15.31
CA GLY A 12 -5.05 28.13 14.31
C GLY A 12 -5.82 29.36 13.83
N GLY A 13 -5.11 30.48 13.67
CA GLY A 13 -5.68 31.80 13.40
C GLY A 13 -6.62 31.87 12.19
N GLN A 14 -7.34 33.01 12.09
CA GLN A 14 -8.51 33.26 11.25
C GLN A 14 -8.45 32.76 9.78
N ASN A 15 -7.27 32.64 9.16
CA ASN A 15 -7.12 32.12 7.80
C ASN A 15 -7.12 30.58 7.69
N ARG A 16 -6.87 29.85 8.79
CA ARG A 16 -6.80 28.37 8.82
C ARG A 16 -8.17 27.71 9.05
N ASN A 17 -9.15 28.47 9.54
CA ASN A 17 -10.47 27.96 9.93
C ASN A 17 -11.55 28.05 8.84
N LYS A 18 -11.25 28.59 7.65
CA LYS A 18 -12.28 28.94 6.65
C LYS A 18 -12.50 27.92 5.54
N VAL A 19 -11.60 26.96 5.31
CA VAL A 19 -11.71 26.05 4.16
C VAL A 19 -11.80 24.59 4.60
N GLU A 20 -12.91 23.93 4.25
CA GLU A 20 -13.22 22.51 4.52
C GLU A 20 -12.35 21.57 3.67
N THR A 21 -11.01 21.68 3.75
CA THR A 21 -10.12 20.94 2.85
C THR A 21 -9.95 19.48 3.22
N GLY A 22 -10.38 19.06 4.42
CA GLY A 22 -10.24 17.70 4.90
C GLY A 22 -11.07 16.71 4.11
N VAL A 23 -10.47 15.58 3.73
CA VAL A 23 -11.13 14.51 2.96
C VAL A 23 -11.02 13.19 3.70
N ILE A 24 -12.14 12.46 3.75
CA ILE A 24 -12.23 11.09 4.22
C ILE A 24 -12.74 10.24 3.06
N VAL A 25 -12.07 9.14 2.77
CA VAL A 25 -12.48 8.17 1.75
C VAL A 25 -12.71 6.82 2.41
N THR A 26 -13.83 6.20 2.10
CA THR A 26 -14.23 4.90 2.64
C THR A 26 -14.46 3.91 1.50
N PHE A 27 -13.77 2.78 1.55
CA PHE A 27 -14.08 1.61 0.74
C PHE A 27 -15.20 0.80 1.42
N THR A 28 -16.44 1.14 1.06
CA THR A 28 -17.66 0.61 1.69
C THR A 28 -17.72 -0.92 1.80
N PRO A 29 -17.32 -1.72 0.79
CA PRO A 29 -17.43 -3.18 0.89
C PRO A 29 -16.67 -3.81 2.07
N LEU A 30 -15.56 -3.20 2.49
CA LEU A 30 -14.74 -3.70 3.62
C LEU A 30 -14.74 -2.76 4.83
N GLY A 31 -15.48 -1.64 4.78
CA GLY A 31 -15.47 -0.63 5.84
C GLY A 31 -14.14 0.11 6.04
N ILE A 32 -13.13 -0.12 5.18
CA ILE A 32 -11.79 0.48 5.32
C ILE A 32 -11.86 1.95 4.94
N GLN A 33 -11.31 2.81 5.80
CA GLN A 33 -11.28 4.25 5.59
C GLN A 33 -9.87 4.84 5.71
N ALA A 34 -9.65 5.93 4.98
CA ALA A 34 -8.47 6.76 5.13
C ALA A 34 -8.83 8.23 4.99
N SER A 35 -8.08 9.11 5.65
CA SER A 35 -8.30 10.55 5.63
C SER A 35 -7.02 11.33 5.35
N ALA A 36 -7.18 12.57 4.88
CA ALA A 36 -6.12 13.54 4.74
C ALA A 36 -6.65 14.95 4.98
N THR A 37 -5.88 15.74 5.72
CA THR A 37 -6.19 17.15 6.04
C THR A 37 -4.98 18.06 5.85
N GLU A 38 -3.81 17.50 5.56
CA GLU A 38 -2.54 18.22 5.54
C GLU A 38 -2.32 19.19 4.36
N ARG A 39 -3.12 19.13 3.29
CA ARG A 39 -2.96 19.96 2.09
C ARG A 39 -3.89 21.16 2.06
N ARG A 40 -3.49 22.18 1.29
CA ARG A 40 -4.21 23.45 1.14
C ARG A 40 -5.47 23.31 0.28
N THR A 41 -5.58 22.27 -0.53
CA THR A 41 -6.75 22.02 -1.38
C THR A 41 -7.39 20.66 -1.09
N GLN A 42 -8.71 20.61 -1.25
CA GLN A 42 -9.50 19.37 -1.15
C GLN A 42 -9.07 18.34 -2.20
N ALA A 43 -8.71 18.78 -3.41
CA ALA A 43 -8.26 17.87 -4.48
C ALA A 43 -6.95 17.16 -4.11
N GLU A 44 -5.99 17.87 -3.52
CA GLU A 44 -4.75 17.27 -3.04
C GLU A 44 -5.00 16.33 -1.85
N ASN A 45 -5.80 16.75 -0.87
CA ASN A 45 -6.19 15.88 0.24
C ASN A 45 -6.93 14.63 -0.24
N ARG A 46 -7.78 14.73 -1.26
CA ARG A 46 -8.43 13.56 -1.88
C ARG A 46 -7.41 12.59 -2.46
N ARG A 47 -6.39 13.09 -3.19
CA ARG A 47 -5.31 12.23 -3.72
C ARG A 47 -4.56 11.51 -2.60
N VAL A 48 -4.22 12.22 -1.52
CA VAL A 48 -3.52 11.62 -0.38
C VAL A 48 -4.39 10.60 0.36
N ALA A 49 -5.66 10.90 0.61
CA ALA A 49 -6.59 9.98 1.25
C ALA A 49 -6.79 8.70 0.42
N LEU A 50 -6.91 8.83 -0.91
CA LEU A 50 -6.98 7.68 -1.82
C LEU A 50 -5.70 6.84 -1.79
N PHE A 51 -4.55 7.49 -1.81
CA PHE A 51 -3.26 6.80 -1.73
C PHE A 51 -3.15 5.98 -0.43
N ARG A 52 -3.48 6.58 0.72
CA ARG A 52 -3.52 5.90 2.02
C ARG A 52 -4.53 4.75 2.04
N LEU A 53 -5.72 4.96 1.47
CA LEU A 53 -6.75 3.92 1.39
C LEU A 53 -6.24 2.70 0.61
N ARG A 54 -5.56 2.91 -0.51
CA ARG A 54 -4.96 1.81 -1.31
C ARG A 54 -3.90 1.04 -0.53
N LEU A 55 -3.06 1.73 0.26
CA LEU A 55 -2.10 1.04 1.15
C LEU A 55 -2.82 0.22 2.21
N GLN A 56 -3.88 0.75 2.83
CA GLN A 56 -4.67 0.01 3.82
C GLN A 56 -5.32 -1.24 3.21
N LEU A 57 -5.87 -1.11 2.00
CA LEU A 57 -6.40 -2.27 1.25
C LEU A 57 -5.31 -3.30 0.98
N ALA A 58 -4.14 -2.86 0.49
CA ALA A 58 -2.98 -3.72 0.25
C ALA A 58 -2.51 -4.45 1.52
N LEU A 59 -2.74 -3.91 2.71
CA LEU A 59 -2.40 -4.57 3.97
C LEU A 59 -3.48 -5.53 4.44
N GLN A 60 -4.75 -5.15 4.34
CA GLN A 60 -5.85 -5.82 5.03
C GLN A 60 -6.53 -6.89 4.19
N HIS A 61 -6.47 -6.78 2.86
CA HIS A 61 -7.12 -7.69 1.95
C HIS A 61 -6.08 -8.32 1.02
N ARG A 62 -6.15 -9.64 0.87
CA ARG A 62 -5.34 -10.43 -0.05
C ARG A 62 -6.28 -10.94 -1.13
N SER A 63 -5.88 -10.79 -2.39
CA SER A 63 -6.56 -11.49 -3.48
C SER A 63 -5.96 -12.89 -3.66
N GLU A 64 -6.75 -13.83 -4.16
CA GLU A 64 -6.20 -15.11 -4.61
C GLU A 64 -5.28 -14.85 -5.79
N TYR A 65 -3.99 -15.11 -5.60
CA TYR A 65 -3.03 -15.04 -6.70
C TYR A 65 -3.13 -16.31 -7.54
N THR A 66 -4.04 -16.30 -8.51
CA THR A 66 -4.26 -17.42 -9.44
C THR A 66 -3.39 -17.30 -10.71
N GLU A 67 -2.83 -16.11 -10.97
CA GLU A 67 -2.11 -15.84 -12.21
C GLU A 67 -0.68 -16.38 -12.19
N MET A 68 -0.22 -16.96 -13.31
CA MET A 68 1.16 -17.43 -13.44
C MET A 68 2.17 -16.30 -13.73
N LEU A 69 1.70 -15.09 -14.05
CA LEU A 69 2.52 -13.97 -14.48
C LEU A 69 2.22 -12.70 -13.68
N PRO A 70 3.23 -11.83 -13.45
CA PRO A 70 3.00 -10.53 -12.82
C PRO A 70 2.12 -9.62 -13.68
N SER A 71 1.43 -8.69 -13.03
CA SER A 71 0.54 -7.73 -13.68
C SER A 71 1.26 -6.82 -14.68
N GLY A 72 0.49 -6.16 -15.56
CA GLY A 72 1.05 -5.18 -16.50
C GLY A 72 1.79 -4.04 -15.79
N ILE A 73 1.24 -3.51 -14.69
CA ILE A 73 1.86 -2.45 -13.90
C ILE A 73 3.18 -2.93 -13.27
N TRP A 74 3.24 -4.19 -12.84
CA TRP A 74 4.48 -4.79 -12.37
C TRP A 74 5.53 -4.86 -13.48
N CYS A 75 5.14 -5.39 -14.64
CA CYS A 75 6.01 -5.54 -15.80
C CYS A 75 6.55 -4.19 -16.29
N ASP A 76 5.72 -3.15 -16.34
CA ASP A 76 6.12 -1.79 -16.76
C ASP A 76 7.22 -1.20 -15.87
N ARG A 77 7.26 -1.59 -14.59
CA ARG A 77 8.21 -1.13 -13.59
C ARG A 77 9.42 -2.03 -13.40
N LEU A 78 9.38 -3.24 -13.96
CA LEU A 78 10.45 -4.21 -13.86
C LEU A 78 11.63 -3.81 -14.76
N ARG A 79 12.82 -3.72 -14.18
CA ARG A 79 14.09 -3.49 -14.90
C ARG A 79 15.11 -4.51 -14.40
N GLY A 80 15.39 -5.52 -15.24
CA GLY A 80 16.15 -6.70 -14.83
C GLY A 80 15.43 -7.42 -13.69
N LYS A 81 16.10 -7.59 -12.54
CA LYS A 81 15.53 -8.21 -11.32
C LYS A 81 15.06 -7.19 -10.27
N GLN A 82 14.76 -5.96 -10.68
CA GLN A 82 14.42 -4.86 -9.78
C GLN A 82 13.13 -4.14 -10.20
N ILE A 83 12.33 -3.74 -9.21
CA ILE A 83 11.16 -2.88 -9.42
C ILE A 83 11.55 -1.43 -9.13
N GLN A 84 11.35 -0.57 -10.13
CA GLN A 84 11.69 0.85 -10.07
C GLN A 84 10.47 1.68 -9.69
N VAL A 85 10.30 1.92 -8.39
CA VAL A 85 9.20 2.73 -7.87
C VAL A 85 9.59 3.41 -6.55
N ASN A 86 9.20 4.67 -6.40
CA ASN A 86 9.28 5.37 -5.11
C ASN A 86 8.03 5.07 -4.27
N SER A 87 8.17 4.95 -2.95
CA SER A 87 7.05 4.67 -2.05
C SER A 87 5.94 5.72 -2.04
N SER A 88 6.18 6.92 -2.58
CA SER A 88 5.18 7.98 -2.75
C SER A 88 4.49 7.98 -4.12
N HIS A 89 4.89 7.09 -5.03
CA HIS A 89 4.34 7.03 -6.38
C HIS A 89 2.96 6.38 -6.39
N GLN A 90 2.02 6.86 -7.23
CA GLN A 90 0.62 6.37 -7.26
C GLN A 90 0.45 4.86 -7.52
N ASP A 91 1.41 4.25 -8.21
CA ASP A 91 1.45 2.81 -8.53
C ASP A 91 1.98 1.96 -7.37
N PHE A 92 2.73 2.54 -6.43
CA PHE A 92 3.36 1.80 -5.32
C PHE A 92 2.37 0.95 -4.51
N PRO A 93 1.17 1.43 -4.14
CA PRO A 93 0.21 0.61 -3.41
C PRO A 93 -0.24 -0.64 -4.17
N ALA A 94 -0.37 -0.57 -5.49
CA ALA A 94 -0.76 -1.71 -6.32
C ALA A 94 0.38 -2.74 -6.38
N LEU A 95 1.61 -2.27 -6.60
CA LEU A 95 2.80 -3.13 -6.57
C LEU A 95 3.02 -3.78 -5.20
N LEU A 96 2.78 -3.04 -4.12
CA LEU A 96 2.87 -3.59 -2.76
C LEU A 96 1.78 -4.65 -2.51
N ALA A 97 0.55 -4.41 -2.96
CA ALA A 97 -0.54 -5.37 -2.84
C ALA A 97 -0.19 -6.67 -3.58
N GLU A 98 0.21 -6.57 -4.86
CA GLU A 98 0.60 -7.71 -5.68
C GLU A 98 1.76 -8.48 -5.03
N ALA A 99 2.80 -7.79 -4.56
CA ALA A 99 3.92 -8.44 -3.87
C ALA A 99 3.47 -9.26 -2.66
N LEU A 100 2.57 -8.73 -1.83
CA LEU A 100 2.07 -9.41 -0.64
C LEU A 100 1.13 -10.57 -1.00
N ASP A 101 0.33 -10.43 -2.05
CA ASP A 101 -0.57 -11.47 -2.55
C ASP A 101 0.23 -12.65 -3.12
N VAL A 102 1.31 -12.40 -3.89
CA VAL A 102 2.20 -13.46 -4.38
C VAL A 102 2.97 -14.13 -3.25
N ILE A 103 3.42 -13.38 -2.23
CA ILE A 103 4.06 -13.97 -1.04
C ILE A 103 3.09 -14.93 -0.34
N ALA A 104 1.85 -14.50 -0.11
CA ALA A 104 0.83 -15.33 0.52
C ALA A 104 0.49 -16.57 -0.33
N GLY A 105 0.29 -16.39 -1.65
CA GLY A 105 0.04 -17.49 -2.61
C GLY A 105 1.26 -18.39 -2.88
N SER A 106 2.42 -18.04 -2.34
CA SER A 106 3.64 -18.86 -2.35
C SER A 106 3.89 -19.51 -1.00
N GLU A 107 2.88 -19.62 -0.15
CA GLU A 107 2.97 -20.18 1.21
C GLU A 107 4.08 -19.51 2.04
N TRP A 108 4.24 -18.19 1.85
CA TRP A 108 5.25 -17.37 2.54
C TRP A 108 6.70 -17.75 2.20
N ASN A 109 6.93 -18.55 1.16
CA ASN A 109 8.24 -18.84 0.60
C ASN A 109 8.75 -17.65 -0.22
N ILE A 110 9.60 -16.83 0.40
CA ILE A 110 10.16 -15.62 -0.22
C ILE A 110 10.93 -15.91 -1.52
N PRO A 111 11.84 -16.91 -1.60
CA PRO A 111 12.48 -17.31 -2.85
C PRO A 111 11.48 -17.60 -3.99
N LEU A 112 10.45 -18.41 -3.72
CA LEU A 112 9.45 -18.76 -4.73
C LEU A 112 8.64 -17.53 -5.17
N ALA A 113 8.24 -16.68 -4.23
CA ALA A 113 7.52 -15.45 -4.53
C ALA A 113 8.36 -14.49 -5.39
N ALA A 114 9.64 -14.34 -5.07
CA ALA A 114 10.55 -13.48 -5.83
C ALA A 114 10.79 -14.02 -7.25
N GLU A 115 10.88 -15.33 -7.42
CA GLU A 115 10.97 -15.98 -8.73
C GLU A 115 9.73 -15.71 -9.58
N ARG A 116 8.52 -15.92 -9.03
CA ARG A 116 7.25 -15.62 -9.70
C ARG A 116 7.15 -14.17 -10.13
N LEU A 117 7.61 -13.26 -9.28
CA LEU A 117 7.66 -11.82 -9.53
C LEU A 117 8.86 -11.36 -10.38
N ARG A 118 9.75 -12.28 -10.75
CA ARG A 118 10.97 -12.03 -11.54
C ARG A 118 11.90 -10.98 -10.92
N VAL A 119 11.95 -10.90 -9.59
CA VAL A 119 12.83 -10.00 -8.83
C VAL A 119 13.81 -10.78 -7.97
N SER A 120 14.81 -10.11 -7.39
CA SER A 120 15.64 -10.73 -6.34
C SER A 120 14.93 -10.74 -4.99
N ASN A 121 15.29 -11.69 -4.11
CA ASN A 121 14.77 -11.75 -2.73
C ASN A 121 14.95 -10.41 -2.00
N SER A 122 16.14 -9.82 -2.10
CA SER A 122 16.46 -8.53 -1.47
C SER A 122 15.63 -7.38 -2.05
N GLN A 123 15.30 -7.41 -3.34
CA GLN A 123 14.38 -6.44 -3.94
C GLN A 123 12.97 -6.59 -3.37
N LEU A 124 12.45 -7.81 -3.29
CA LEU A 124 11.11 -8.08 -2.79
C LEU A 124 10.96 -7.58 -1.34
N ILE A 125 11.91 -7.95 -0.47
CA ILE A 125 11.92 -7.48 0.93
C ILE A 125 12.05 -5.95 1.01
N ARG A 126 12.90 -5.33 0.18
CA ARG A 126 13.05 -3.87 0.16
C ARG A 126 11.78 -3.14 -0.28
N LEU A 127 11.02 -3.70 -1.24
CA LEU A 127 9.74 -3.15 -1.66
C LEU A 127 8.75 -3.15 -0.48
N VAL A 128 8.62 -4.29 0.21
CA VAL A 128 7.75 -4.42 1.39
C VAL A 128 8.19 -3.47 2.50
N LYS A 129 9.49 -3.42 2.80
CA LYS A 129 10.09 -2.52 3.81
C LYS A 129 9.87 -1.03 3.51
N SER A 130 9.68 -0.65 2.26
CA SER A 130 9.39 0.74 1.88
C SER A 130 8.04 1.24 2.43
N HIS A 131 7.19 0.34 2.94
CA HIS A 131 6.05 0.65 3.77
C HIS A 131 6.13 -0.13 5.10
N PRO A 132 6.63 0.47 6.20
CA PRO A 132 6.88 -0.26 7.45
C PRO A 132 5.72 -1.11 8.00
N PRO A 133 4.44 -0.67 7.94
CA PRO A 133 3.32 -1.51 8.33
C PRO A 133 3.21 -2.83 7.53
N ALA A 134 3.65 -2.85 6.28
CA ALA A 134 3.68 -4.07 5.46
C ALA A 134 4.75 -5.04 5.94
N LEU A 135 5.92 -4.55 6.34
CA LEU A 135 6.99 -5.40 6.88
C LEU A 135 6.58 -5.99 8.24
N VAL A 136 5.95 -5.19 9.10
CA VAL A 136 5.41 -5.69 10.38
C VAL A 136 4.42 -6.82 10.13
N LYS A 137 3.46 -6.61 9.21
CA LYS A 137 2.48 -7.65 8.88
C LYS A 137 3.12 -8.90 8.27
N LEU A 138 4.09 -8.74 7.36
CA LEU A 138 4.82 -9.87 6.79
C LEU A 138 5.55 -10.68 7.89
N ASN A 139 6.22 -9.99 8.82
CA ASN A 139 6.94 -10.67 9.90
C ASN A 139 6.00 -11.40 10.85
N GLN A 140 4.85 -10.80 11.19
CA GLN A 140 3.82 -11.48 11.98
C GLN A 140 3.39 -12.79 11.31
N GLU A 141 3.07 -12.74 10.02
CA GLU A 141 2.61 -13.92 9.28
C GLU A 141 3.69 -15.00 9.13
N LEU A 142 4.96 -14.59 9.03
CA LEU A 142 6.10 -15.51 9.03
C LEU A 142 6.27 -16.17 10.40
N GLU A 143 6.23 -15.40 11.48
CA GLU A 143 6.37 -15.89 12.86
C GLU A 143 5.23 -16.84 13.24
N ASP A 144 3.98 -16.50 12.89
CA ASP A 144 2.79 -17.34 13.11
C ASP A 144 2.91 -18.72 12.42
N ARG A 145 3.77 -18.82 11.41
CA ARG A 145 4.05 -20.05 10.64
C ARG A 145 5.41 -20.66 10.95
N GLY A 146 6.12 -20.17 11.97
CA GLY A 146 7.41 -20.69 12.42
C GLY A 146 8.62 -20.28 11.58
N PHE A 147 8.48 -19.30 10.69
CA PHE A 147 9.59 -18.74 9.91
C PHE A 147 10.26 -17.56 10.63
N SER A 148 11.55 -17.33 10.33
CA SER A 148 12.27 -16.18 10.89
C SER A 148 11.85 -14.85 10.24
N PRO A 149 11.74 -13.76 11.02
CA PRO A 149 11.38 -12.44 10.51
C PRO A 149 12.44 -11.86 9.59
N ARG A 150 12.02 -10.92 8.73
CA ARG A 150 12.86 -10.22 7.74
C ARG A 150 13.20 -8.81 8.23
N ARG A 151 14.38 -8.33 7.84
CA ARG A 151 14.95 -7.02 8.22
C ARG A 151 14.97 -6.03 7.06
#